data_AF-A0A510JER6-F1
#
_entry.id   AF-A0A510JER6-F1
#
_cell.length_a   1.000
_cell.length_b   1.000
_cell.length_c   1.000
_cell.angle_alpha   90.00
_cell.angle_beta   90.00
_cell.angle_gamma   90.00
#
_symmetry.space_group_name_H-M   'P 1'
#
loop_
_entity.id
_entity.type
_entity.pdbx_description
1 polymer ?
#
loop_
_entity_poly.entity_id
_entity_poly.type
_entity_poly.pdbx_seq_one_letter_code
_entity_poly.pdbx_strand_id
1 'polypeptide(L)'
;MNVVIYNKKSLGIIARPIITNLEEFKSSPNLFYPNWDSEKHIWNESEYQNPVLDNGNLREATKEELYKAEKYTLADNEIFADGEVKTVELSECEYVENNIIKLNRKKRIEQIKNELYDIRLEYDVAPFEFEVGGVKYLQNNRSIDQSNLTRIVVMCQAMKKTEFENWKFYTKYSSEKYVNLTLQDMMKMANIMQSQTTKAMATETLLSHSLENLTDKELKEYDAKDRYEKAYKNM
;
A
#
# COMPACT_ATOMS: atom_id res chain seq x y z
N MET A 1 40.02 -31.14 4.57
CA MET A 1 38.58 -31.09 4.23
C MET A 1 37.80 -31.57 5.44
N ASN A 2 36.54 -31.17 5.57
CA ASN A 2 35.73 -31.55 6.73
C ASN A 2 34.70 -32.59 6.28
N VAL A 3 34.55 -33.63 7.08
CA VAL A 3 33.45 -34.59 7.00
C VAL A 3 32.75 -34.57 8.33
N VAL A 4 31.41 -34.63 8.31
CA VAL A 4 30.58 -34.77 9.50
C VAL A 4 29.98 -36.15 9.49
N ILE A 5 30.17 -36.89 10.58
CA ILE A 5 29.62 -38.24 10.76
C ILE A 5 28.40 -38.16 11.67
N TYR A 6 27.33 -38.80 11.24
CA TYR A 6 26.04 -38.88 11.91
C TYR A 6 25.73 -40.32 12.30
N ASN A 7 25.07 -40.50 13.44
CA ASN A 7 24.44 -41.76 13.79
C ASN A 7 23.14 -41.94 12.98
N LYS A 8 22.97 -43.02 12.23
CA LYS A 8 21.78 -43.23 11.37
C LYS A 8 20.46 -43.32 12.15
N LYS A 9 20.49 -43.70 13.43
CA LYS A 9 19.29 -43.86 14.26
C LYS A 9 18.84 -42.53 14.87
N SER A 10 19.76 -41.77 15.47
CA SER A 10 19.42 -40.50 16.12
C SER A 10 19.56 -39.28 15.20
N LEU A 11 20.28 -39.42 14.08
CA LEU A 11 20.73 -38.35 13.20
C LEU A 11 21.52 -37.26 13.93
N GLY A 12 22.04 -37.56 15.13
CA GLY A 12 22.96 -36.70 15.84
C GLY A 12 24.38 -36.80 15.28
N ILE A 13 25.10 -35.68 15.27
CA ILE A 13 26.52 -35.64 14.93
C ILE A 13 27.31 -36.39 16.02
N ILE A 14 28.14 -37.34 15.60
CA ILE A 14 28.97 -38.16 16.49
C ILE A 14 30.47 -37.91 16.32
N ALA A 15 30.91 -37.39 15.17
CA ALA A 15 32.30 -37.02 14.94
C ALA A 15 32.45 -36.00 13.80
N ARG A 16 33.55 -35.23 13.85
CA ARG A 16 34.00 -34.32 12.78
C ARG A 16 35.48 -34.61 12.46
N PRO A 17 35.81 -35.74 11.81
CA PRO A 17 37.19 -36.08 11.53
C PRO A 17 37.83 -35.07 10.56
N ILE A 18 39.12 -34.82 10.76
CA ILE A 18 39.94 -34.08 9.80
C ILE A 18 40.41 -35.07 8.75
N ILE A 19 40.03 -34.84 7.49
CA ILE A 19 40.44 -35.69 6.38
C ILE A 19 41.40 -34.95 5.44
N THR A 20 42.35 -35.71 4.92
CA THR A 20 43.32 -35.28 3.88
C THR A 20 42.68 -35.29 2.50
N ASN A 21 41.90 -36.33 2.19
CA ASN A 21 41.26 -36.54 0.90
C ASN A 21 39.89 -37.25 1.08
N LEU A 22 38.88 -36.80 0.36
CA LEU A 22 37.53 -37.38 0.38
C LEU A 22 37.48 -38.80 -0.19
N GLU A 23 38.22 -39.08 -1.27
CA GLU A 23 38.25 -40.42 -1.89
C GLU A 23 38.93 -41.45 -0.98
N GLU A 24 39.94 -41.02 -0.22
CA GLU A 24 40.60 -41.83 0.80
C GLU A 24 39.65 -42.13 1.96
N PHE A 25 38.89 -41.14 2.41
CA PHE A 25 37.84 -41.33 3.42
C PHE A 25 36.74 -42.29 2.94
N LYS A 26 36.26 -42.16 1.69
CA LYS A 26 35.26 -43.08 1.11
C LYS A 26 35.76 -44.52 1.05
N SER A 27 37.02 -44.70 0.68
CA SER A 27 37.64 -46.03 0.52
C SER A 27 38.02 -46.66 1.86
N SER A 28 38.37 -45.86 2.87
CA SER A 28 38.87 -46.34 4.17
C SER A 28 38.51 -45.39 5.33
N PRO A 29 37.21 -45.27 5.68
CA PRO A 29 36.76 -44.33 6.72
C PRO A 29 37.32 -44.67 8.12
N ASN A 30 37.63 -45.95 8.38
CA ASN A 30 38.25 -46.42 9.61
C ASN A 30 39.62 -45.78 9.90
N LEU A 31 40.34 -45.29 8.88
CA LEU A 31 41.62 -44.59 9.06
C LEU A 31 41.43 -43.25 9.80
N PHE A 32 40.30 -42.60 9.56
CA PHE A 32 39.98 -41.28 10.11
C PHE A 32 39.02 -41.35 11.30
N TYR A 33 38.22 -42.42 11.39
CA TYR A 33 37.33 -42.71 12.50
C TYR A 33 37.32 -44.21 12.78
N PRO A 34 38.18 -44.72 13.70
CA PRO A 34 38.37 -46.16 13.91
C PRO A 34 37.12 -46.97 14.28
N ASN A 35 36.10 -46.32 14.84
CA ASN A 35 34.82 -46.93 15.20
C ASN A 35 33.78 -46.82 14.06
N TRP A 36 34.21 -46.61 12.81
CA TRP A 36 33.29 -46.50 11.69
C TRP A 36 32.53 -47.80 11.44
N ASP A 37 31.22 -47.67 11.21
CA ASP A 37 30.29 -48.77 11.00
C ASP A 37 29.30 -48.30 9.93
N SER A 38 29.37 -48.86 8.72
CA SER A 38 28.53 -48.44 7.60
C SER A 38 27.05 -48.76 7.80
N GLU A 39 26.70 -49.66 8.71
CA GLU A 39 25.31 -49.96 9.06
C GLU A 39 24.76 -48.92 10.03
N LYS A 40 25.60 -48.38 10.93
CA LYS A 40 25.16 -47.45 11.98
C LYS A 40 25.47 -45.98 11.69
N HIS A 41 26.40 -45.69 10.80
CA HIS A 41 26.93 -44.35 10.56
C HIS A 41 26.74 -43.92 9.11
N ILE A 42 26.47 -42.63 8.91
CA ILE A 42 26.40 -41.96 7.60
C ILE A 42 27.18 -40.66 7.70
N TRP A 43 27.64 -40.12 6.57
CA TRP A 43 28.48 -38.94 6.55
C TRP A 43 28.07 -37.97 5.44
N ASN A 44 28.46 -36.70 5.59
CA ASN A 44 28.37 -35.68 4.55
C ASN A 44 29.55 -34.71 4.66
N GLU A 45 29.88 -34.03 3.57
CA GLU A 45 30.89 -32.96 3.56
C GLU A 45 30.38 -31.68 4.25
N SER A 46 29.05 -31.46 4.21
CA SER A 46 28.37 -30.35 4.86
C SER A 46 27.73 -30.75 6.17
N GLU A 47 27.71 -29.83 7.14
CA GLU A 47 27.00 -30.01 8.40
C GLU A 47 25.53 -29.60 8.25
N TYR A 48 24.62 -30.57 8.31
CA TYR A 48 23.18 -30.34 8.40
C TYR A 48 22.73 -30.02 9.82
N GLN A 49 21.86 -29.02 9.96
CA GLN A 49 21.30 -28.56 11.24
C GLN A 49 20.10 -29.42 11.67
N ASN A 50 19.25 -29.81 10.72
CA ASN A 50 18.10 -30.68 10.89
C ASN A 50 18.19 -31.85 9.91
N PRO A 51 19.15 -32.78 10.11
CA PRO A 51 19.34 -33.91 9.20
C PRO A 51 18.12 -34.82 9.14
N VAL A 52 17.80 -35.29 7.94
CA VAL A 52 16.78 -36.33 7.68
C VAL A 52 17.34 -37.38 6.72
N LEU A 53 16.77 -38.59 6.78
CA LEU A 53 17.06 -39.66 5.83
C LEU A 53 15.94 -39.77 4.81
N ASP A 54 16.30 -39.65 3.54
CA ASP A 54 15.40 -39.78 2.42
C ASP A 54 15.92 -40.89 1.50
N ASN A 55 15.20 -42.01 1.45
CA ASN A 55 15.63 -43.22 0.74
C ASN A 55 17.08 -43.67 1.08
N GLY A 56 17.49 -43.48 2.34
CA GLY A 56 18.83 -43.84 2.83
C GLY A 56 19.91 -42.78 2.60
N ASN A 57 19.61 -41.69 1.89
CA ASN A 57 20.51 -40.57 1.71
C ASN A 57 20.31 -39.51 2.81
N LEU A 58 21.42 -38.98 3.33
CA LEU A 58 21.39 -37.89 4.30
C LEU A 58 21.22 -36.56 3.58
N ARG A 59 20.22 -35.78 3.98
CA ARG A 59 20.01 -34.40 3.52
C ARG A 59 19.52 -33.51 4.66
N GLU A 60 19.53 -32.20 4.41
CA GLU A 60 18.85 -31.22 5.26
C GLU A 60 17.33 -31.39 5.13
N ALA A 61 16.60 -31.18 6.23
CA ALA A 61 15.14 -31.13 6.21
C ALA A 61 14.64 -29.97 5.34
N THR A 62 13.53 -30.17 4.63
CA THR A 62 12.86 -29.06 3.93
C THR A 62 12.09 -28.18 4.92
N LYS A 63 11.72 -26.96 4.49
CA LYS A 63 10.91 -26.06 5.32
C LYS A 63 9.57 -26.70 5.73
N GLU A 64 8.96 -27.47 4.84
CA GLU A 64 7.70 -28.17 5.07
C GLU A 64 7.84 -29.25 6.14
N GLU A 65 8.92 -30.02 6.11
CA GLU A 65 9.23 -31.04 7.10
C GLU A 65 9.46 -30.41 8.48
N LEU A 66 10.18 -29.29 8.52
CA LEU A 66 10.42 -28.53 9.75
C LEU A 66 9.13 -27.91 10.31
N TYR A 67 8.27 -27.38 9.44
CA TYR A 67 6.98 -26.81 9.83
C TYR A 67 6.07 -27.88 10.44
N LYS A 68 5.93 -29.05 9.78
CA LYS A 68 5.14 -30.18 10.30
C LYS A 68 5.68 -30.74 11.62
N ALA A 69 6.98 -30.62 11.86
CA ALA A 69 7.64 -31.03 13.08
C ALA A 69 7.62 -29.95 14.19
N GLU A 70 6.92 -28.82 13.98
CA GLU A 70 6.89 -27.67 14.90
C GLU A 70 8.27 -27.07 15.21
N LYS A 71 9.24 -27.29 14.30
CA LYS A 71 10.61 -26.75 14.39
C LYS A 71 10.81 -25.49 13.55
N TYR A 72 9.82 -25.13 12.75
CA TYR A 72 9.80 -23.92 11.94
C TYR A 72 8.48 -23.20 12.13
N THR A 73 8.56 -21.89 12.34
CA THR A 73 7.41 -20.99 12.32
C THR A 73 7.42 -20.24 11.00
N LEU A 74 6.28 -20.22 10.30
CA LEU A 74 6.14 -19.49 9.04
C LEU A 74 6.52 -18.02 9.22
N ALA A 75 7.21 -17.45 8.24
CA ALA A 75 7.43 -16.01 8.19
C ALA A 75 6.11 -15.26 7.97
N ASP A 76 6.10 -13.94 8.24
CA ASP A 76 4.90 -13.10 8.16
C ASP A 76 4.22 -13.09 6.78
N ASN A 77 4.96 -13.43 5.73
CA ASN A 77 4.50 -13.53 4.35
C ASN A 77 4.50 -14.97 3.81
N GLU A 78 4.52 -15.98 4.68
CA GLU A 78 4.44 -17.39 4.30
C GLU A 78 3.12 -18.01 4.76
N ILE A 79 2.54 -18.85 3.91
CA ILE A 79 1.39 -19.70 4.23
C ILE A 79 1.74 -21.17 3.90
N PHE A 80 1.20 -22.11 4.65
CA PHE A 80 1.28 -23.53 4.38
C PHE A 80 0.01 -24.00 3.64
N ALA A 81 0.11 -24.23 2.33
CA ALA A 81 -1.02 -24.65 1.51
C ALA A 81 -0.60 -25.78 0.57
N ASP A 82 -1.50 -26.74 0.36
CA ASP A 82 -1.26 -27.92 -0.50
C ASP A 82 -0.05 -28.77 -0.10
N GLY A 83 0.33 -28.74 1.18
CA GLY A 83 1.47 -29.49 1.70
C GLY A 83 2.82 -28.77 1.57
N GLU A 84 2.84 -27.55 1.02
CA GLU A 84 4.02 -26.74 0.76
C GLU A 84 3.98 -25.38 1.49
N VAL A 85 5.15 -24.85 1.83
CA VAL A 85 5.27 -23.46 2.31
C VAL A 85 5.34 -22.54 1.09
N LYS A 86 4.32 -21.70 0.92
CA LYS A 86 4.21 -20.72 -0.16
C LYS A 86 4.44 -19.32 0.38
N THR A 87 5.29 -18.56 -0.28
CA THR A 87 5.43 -17.11 -0.03
C THR A 87 4.33 -16.36 -0.77
N VAL A 88 3.62 -15.49 -0.06
CA VAL A 88 2.55 -14.65 -0.60
C VAL A 88 3.00 -13.19 -0.70
N GLU A 89 2.59 -12.53 -1.77
CA GLU A 89 2.75 -11.09 -1.92
C GLU A 89 1.62 -10.40 -1.16
N LEU A 90 1.98 -9.67 -0.10
CA LEU A 90 1.06 -8.94 0.75
C LEU A 90 1.09 -7.46 0.36
N SER A 91 -0.08 -6.85 0.18
CA SER A 91 -0.17 -5.38 0.16
C SER A 91 0.18 -4.80 1.52
N GLU A 92 0.44 -3.49 1.59
CA GLU A 92 0.81 -2.81 2.84
C GLU A 92 -0.23 -2.94 3.97
N CYS A 93 -1.48 -3.25 3.63
CA CYS A 93 -2.57 -3.44 4.57
C CYS A 93 -2.90 -4.92 4.82
N GLU A 94 -2.14 -5.86 4.30
CA GLU A 94 -2.40 -7.29 4.49
C GLU A 94 -1.38 -7.92 5.43
N TYR A 95 -1.82 -8.96 6.11
CA TYR A 95 -0.99 -9.78 6.99
C TYR A 95 -1.49 -11.22 6.98
N VAL A 96 -0.62 -12.17 7.27
CA VAL A 96 -1.01 -13.56 7.47
C VAL A 96 -1.32 -13.79 8.95
N GLU A 97 -2.48 -14.36 9.24
CA GLU A 97 -2.82 -14.87 10.56
C GLU A 97 -3.51 -16.22 10.43
N ASN A 98 -3.03 -17.22 11.17
CA ASN A 98 -3.54 -18.59 11.12
C ASN A 98 -3.64 -19.12 9.69
N ASN A 99 -2.59 -18.90 8.90
CA ASN A 99 -2.50 -19.38 7.52
C ASN A 99 -3.51 -18.73 6.55
N ILE A 100 -4.13 -17.61 6.93
CA ILE A 100 -5.11 -16.88 6.14
C ILE A 100 -4.63 -15.44 5.98
N ILE A 101 -4.69 -14.93 4.74
CA ILE A 101 -4.42 -13.52 4.46
C ILE A 101 -5.59 -12.69 4.97
N LYS A 102 -5.32 -11.81 5.93
CA LYS A 102 -6.28 -10.86 6.52
C LYS A 102 -5.95 -9.44 6.11
N LEU A 103 -6.98 -8.60 6.08
CA LEU A 103 -6.85 -7.16 5.85
C LEU A 103 -6.81 -6.41 7.18
N ASN A 104 -5.82 -5.55 7.36
CA ASN A 104 -5.83 -4.51 8.37
C ASN A 104 -6.80 -3.39 7.93
N ARG A 105 -8.07 -3.60 8.25
CA ARG A 105 -9.17 -2.69 7.90
C ARG A 105 -8.90 -1.24 8.33
N LYS A 106 -8.39 -1.03 9.54
CA LYS A 106 -8.13 0.31 10.07
C LYS A 106 -7.11 1.05 9.20
N LYS A 107 -5.99 0.39 8.89
CA LYS A 107 -4.93 0.96 8.05
C LYS A 107 -5.44 1.25 6.64
N ARG A 108 -6.22 0.33 6.04
CA ARG A 108 -6.77 0.54 4.68
C ARG A 108 -7.78 1.69 4.64
N ILE A 109 -8.68 1.79 5.64
CA ILE A 109 -9.63 2.90 5.73
C ILE A 109 -8.90 4.23 5.86
N GLU A 110 -7.84 4.30 6.68
CA GLU A 110 -7.03 5.52 6.83
C GLU A 110 -6.34 5.92 5.51
N GLN A 111 -5.77 4.96 4.78
CA GLN A 111 -5.23 5.22 3.44
C GLN A 111 -6.29 5.81 2.50
N ILE A 112 -7.46 5.20 2.43
CA ILE A 112 -8.55 5.69 1.56
C ILE A 112 -9.01 7.09 1.99
N LYS A 113 -9.09 7.39 3.30
CA LYS A 113 -9.43 8.74 3.78
C LYS A 113 -8.41 9.80 3.33
N ASN A 114 -7.13 9.46 3.34
CA ASN A 114 -6.09 10.35 2.83
C ASN A 114 -6.22 10.55 1.31
N GLU A 115 -6.46 9.47 0.55
CA GLU A 115 -6.73 9.56 -0.90
C GLU A 115 -7.93 10.47 -1.20
N LEU A 116 -9.05 10.32 -0.46
CA LEU A 116 -10.24 11.15 -0.60
C LEU A 116 -9.98 12.62 -0.22
N TYR A 117 -9.15 12.87 0.79
CA TYR A 117 -8.76 14.23 1.18
C TYR A 117 -7.94 14.92 0.10
N ASP A 118 -6.99 14.23 -0.53
CA ASP A 118 -6.20 14.77 -1.63
C ASP A 118 -7.09 15.10 -2.84
N ILE A 119 -8.00 14.19 -3.20
CA ILE A 119 -8.99 14.44 -4.25
C ILE A 119 -9.85 15.66 -3.91
N ARG A 120 -10.33 15.79 -2.66
CA ARG A 120 -11.10 16.95 -2.21
C ARG A 120 -10.33 18.25 -2.43
N LEU A 121 -9.03 18.29 -2.13
CA LEU A 121 -8.21 19.49 -2.35
C LEU A 121 -8.14 19.88 -3.83
N GLU A 122 -8.04 18.92 -4.74
CA GLU A 122 -8.06 19.19 -6.19
C GLU A 122 -9.39 19.83 -6.62
N TYR A 123 -10.51 19.29 -6.13
CA TYR A 123 -11.85 19.80 -6.44
C TYR A 123 -12.14 21.16 -5.77
N ASP A 124 -11.65 21.40 -4.55
CA ASP A 124 -11.82 22.66 -3.83
C ASP A 124 -11.25 23.84 -4.64
N VAL A 125 -10.08 23.67 -5.25
CA VAL A 125 -9.38 24.76 -5.96
C VAL A 125 -9.56 24.74 -7.48
N ALA A 126 -10.31 23.75 -8.00
CA ALA A 126 -10.51 23.60 -9.44
C ALA A 126 -11.08 24.91 -10.05
N PRO A 127 -10.50 25.40 -11.16
CA PRO A 127 -11.03 26.58 -11.82
C PRO A 127 -12.36 26.27 -12.49
N PHE A 128 -13.20 27.29 -12.67
CA PHE A 128 -14.51 27.16 -13.33
C PHE A 128 -14.70 28.21 -14.41
N GLU A 129 -15.54 27.88 -15.39
CA GLU A 129 -15.98 28.84 -16.40
C GLU A 129 -16.99 29.82 -15.79
N PHE A 130 -16.76 31.11 -16.01
CA PHE A 130 -17.64 32.19 -15.60
C PHE A 130 -17.97 33.09 -16.79
N GLU A 131 -19.25 33.35 -17.01
CA GLU A 131 -19.70 34.16 -18.15
C GLU A 131 -20.03 35.59 -17.72
N VAL A 132 -19.48 36.57 -18.43
CA VAL A 132 -19.76 38.00 -18.24
C VAL A 132 -20.12 38.58 -19.60
N GLY A 133 -21.35 39.10 -19.73
CA GLY A 133 -21.80 39.74 -20.97
C GLY A 133 -21.74 38.82 -22.21
N GLY A 134 -21.98 37.52 -22.05
CA GLY A 134 -21.92 36.54 -23.15
C GLY A 134 -20.51 36.01 -23.49
N VAL A 135 -19.47 36.46 -22.77
CA VAL A 135 -18.10 35.98 -22.95
C VAL A 135 -17.69 35.11 -21.77
N LYS A 136 -17.17 33.92 -22.07
CA LYS A 136 -16.68 32.96 -21.07
C LYS A 136 -15.23 33.22 -20.68
N TYR A 137 -14.98 33.20 -19.37
CA TYR A 137 -13.69 33.37 -18.75
C TYR A 137 -13.40 32.21 -17.79
N LEU A 138 -12.13 31.95 -17.51
CA LEU A 138 -11.69 31.00 -16.51
C LEU A 138 -11.38 31.73 -15.21
N GLN A 139 -12.08 31.36 -14.13
CA GLN A 139 -11.87 31.87 -12.79
C GLN A 139 -11.17 30.81 -11.92
N ASN A 140 -10.12 31.21 -11.22
CA ASN A 140 -9.45 30.33 -10.25
C ASN A 140 -10.23 30.32 -8.92
N ASN A 141 -10.27 29.17 -8.26
CA ASN A 141 -10.97 29.00 -6.98
C ASN A 141 -10.00 28.88 -5.78
N ARG A 142 -8.83 29.52 -5.83
CA ARG A 142 -7.87 29.44 -4.71
C ARG A 142 -8.41 30.19 -3.50
N SER A 143 -7.98 29.79 -2.30
CA SER A 143 -8.36 30.47 -1.04
C SER A 143 -8.11 31.99 -1.07
N ILE A 144 -7.02 32.44 -1.71
CA ILE A 144 -6.74 33.87 -1.88
C ILE A 144 -7.77 34.57 -2.78
N ASP A 145 -8.22 33.92 -3.86
CA ASP A 145 -9.22 34.47 -4.77
C ASP A 145 -10.57 34.59 -4.06
N GLN A 146 -10.95 33.56 -3.28
CA GLN A 146 -12.17 33.56 -2.45
C GLN A 146 -12.15 34.70 -1.43
N SER A 147 -11.07 34.82 -0.64
CA SER A 147 -10.94 35.87 0.36
C SER A 147 -10.94 37.27 -0.25
N ASN A 148 -10.30 37.45 -1.40
CA ASN A 148 -10.29 38.74 -2.09
C ASN A 148 -11.69 39.10 -2.58
N LEU A 149 -12.41 38.15 -3.19
CA LEU A 149 -13.77 38.34 -3.67
C LEU A 149 -14.73 38.74 -2.54
N THR A 150 -14.73 38.02 -1.42
CA THR A 150 -15.59 38.34 -0.27
C THR A 150 -15.32 39.74 0.26
N ARG A 151 -14.05 40.14 0.40
CA ARG A 151 -13.69 41.49 0.86
C ARG A 151 -14.19 42.56 -0.09
N ILE A 152 -14.06 42.34 -1.40
CA ILE A 152 -14.53 43.29 -2.42
C ILE A 152 -16.05 43.42 -2.40
N VAL A 153 -16.79 42.31 -2.29
CA VAL A 153 -18.26 42.32 -2.17
C VAL A 153 -18.70 43.15 -0.96
N VAL A 154 -18.10 42.92 0.21
CA VAL A 154 -18.41 43.68 1.44
C VAL A 154 -18.07 45.16 1.29
N MET A 155 -16.92 45.49 0.69
CA MET A 155 -16.53 46.88 0.41
C MET A 155 -17.54 47.57 -0.52
N CYS A 156 -17.92 46.93 -1.62
CA CYS A 156 -18.89 47.48 -2.57
C CYS A 156 -20.25 47.72 -1.91
N GLN A 157 -20.72 46.81 -1.06
CA GLN A 157 -21.94 46.98 -0.27
C GLN A 157 -21.85 48.17 0.69
N ALA A 158 -20.75 48.30 1.44
CA ALA A 158 -20.55 49.39 2.40
C ALA A 158 -20.47 50.77 1.72
N MET A 159 -19.80 50.85 0.57
CA MET A 159 -19.64 52.08 -0.20
C MET A 159 -20.79 52.36 -1.17
N LYS A 160 -21.80 51.48 -1.24
CA LYS A 160 -22.89 51.52 -2.24
C LYS A 160 -22.39 51.59 -3.69
N LYS A 161 -21.25 50.95 -3.98
CA LYS A 161 -20.74 50.79 -5.34
C LYS A 161 -21.46 49.63 -6.02
N THR A 162 -21.92 49.85 -7.25
CA THR A 162 -22.64 48.85 -8.05
C THR A 162 -21.71 47.98 -8.90
N GLU A 163 -20.45 48.39 -9.07
CA GLU A 163 -19.46 47.73 -9.89
C GLU A 163 -18.06 47.72 -9.25
N PHE A 164 -17.24 46.76 -9.68
CA PHE A 164 -15.83 46.66 -9.39
C PHE A 164 -15.06 46.62 -10.71
N GLU A 165 -14.09 47.51 -10.85
CA GLU A 165 -13.32 47.67 -12.08
C GLU A 165 -12.09 46.75 -12.11
N ASN A 166 -11.71 46.30 -13.30
CA ASN A 166 -10.46 45.58 -13.56
C ASN A 166 -10.31 44.26 -12.77
N TRP A 167 -11.36 43.46 -12.66
CA TRP A 167 -11.23 42.09 -12.16
C TRP A 167 -10.42 41.24 -13.15
N LYS A 168 -9.46 40.47 -12.63
CA LYS A 168 -8.56 39.65 -13.44
C LYS A 168 -9.12 38.26 -13.67
N PHE A 169 -9.39 37.94 -14.93
CA PHE A 169 -9.70 36.60 -15.42
C PHE A 169 -8.57 36.00 -16.26
N TYR A 170 -8.65 34.70 -16.51
CA TYR A 170 -7.85 34.02 -17.51
C TYR A 170 -8.71 33.56 -18.69
N THR A 171 -8.13 33.51 -19.88
CA THR A 171 -8.76 32.81 -21.02
C THR A 171 -8.34 31.34 -21.04
N LYS A 172 -8.98 30.55 -21.91
CA LYS A 172 -8.58 29.16 -22.18
C LYS A 172 -7.13 28.98 -22.65
N TYR A 173 -6.46 30.06 -23.06
CA TYR A 173 -5.04 30.07 -23.46
C TYR A 173 -4.13 30.67 -22.37
N SER A 174 -4.61 30.73 -21.13
CA SER A 174 -3.89 31.30 -19.98
C SER A 174 -3.51 32.78 -20.12
N SER A 175 -4.11 33.51 -21.07
CA SER A 175 -3.91 34.94 -21.20
C SER A 175 -4.76 35.72 -20.19
N GLU A 176 -4.19 36.74 -19.58
CA GLU A 176 -4.90 37.60 -18.63
C GLU A 176 -5.88 38.54 -19.33
N LYS A 177 -7.08 38.71 -18.74
CA LYS A 177 -8.09 39.67 -19.20
C LYS A 177 -8.67 40.40 -18.00
N TYR A 178 -8.79 41.71 -18.12
CA TYR A 178 -9.37 42.56 -17.09
C TYR A 178 -10.79 42.93 -17.50
N VAL A 179 -11.76 42.69 -16.61
CA VAL A 179 -13.18 42.86 -16.88
C VAL A 179 -13.81 43.58 -15.70
N ASN A 180 -14.70 44.53 -15.97
CA ASN A 180 -15.50 45.17 -14.93
C ASN A 180 -16.67 44.26 -14.55
N LEU A 181 -16.88 44.06 -13.25
CA LEU A 181 -17.91 43.17 -12.73
C LEU A 181 -18.96 43.97 -11.97
N THR A 182 -20.24 43.64 -12.18
CA THR A 182 -21.29 44.18 -11.33
C THR A 182 -21.24 43.49 -9.95
N LEU A 183 -21.83 44.13 -8.93
CA LEU A 183 -22.00 43.50 -7.62
C LEU A 183 -22.73 42.15 -7.73
N GLN A 184 -23.69 42.04 -8.65
CA GLN A 184 -24.42 40.80 -8.90
C GLN A 184 -23.51 39.70 -9.46
N ASP A 185 -22.59 40.02 -10.37
CA ASP A 185 -21.63 39.05 -10.92
C ASP A 185 -20.68 38.56 -9.84
N MET A 186 -20.20 39.47 -8.98
CA MET A 186 -19.34 39.13 -7.84
C MET A 186 -20.04 38.19 -6.86
N MET A 187 -21.33 38.44 -6.56
CA MET A 187 -22.13 37.56 -5.70
C MET A 187 -22.35 36.18 -6.34
N LYS A 188 -22.64 36.13 -7.65
CA LYS A 188 -22.76 34.85 -8.38
C LYS A 188 -21.45 34.06 -8.33
N MET A 189 -20.33 34.73 -8.58
CA MET A 189 -19.00 34.10 -8.52
C MET A 189 -18.70 33.57 -7.11
N ALA A 190 -18.97 34.37 -6.07
CA ALA A 190 -18.75 33.96 -4.68
C ALA A 190 -19.60 32.74 -4.31
N ASN A 191 -20.85 32.70 -4.76
CA ASN A 191 -21.73 31.56 -4.54
C ASN A 191 -21.23 30.30 -5.25
N ILE A 192 -20.70 30.41 -6.48
CA ILE A 192 -20.12 29.26 -7.20
C ILE A 192 -18.90 28.74 -6.44
N MET A 193 -17.97 29.62 -6.06
CA MET A 193 -16.77 29.25 -5.30
C MET A 193 -17.09 28.53 -3.99
N GLN A 194 -18.05 29.09 -3.24
CA GLN A 194 -18.52 28.51 -1.99
C GLN A 194 -19.21 27.17 -2.22
N SER A 195 -20.13 27.10 -3.19
CA SER A 195 -20.85 25.87 -3.52
C SER A 195 -19.90 24.75 -3.93
N GLN A 196 -18.88 25.04 -4.74
CA GLN A 196 -17.88 24.06 -5.16
C GLN A 196 -17.11 23.49 -3.97
N THR A 197 -16.64 24.35 -3.06
CA THR A 197 -15.92 23.97 -1.84
C THR A 197 -16.81 23.13 -0.92
N THR A 198 -18.05 23.59 -0.70
CA THR A 198 -19.01 22.86 0.14
C THR A 198 -19.35 21.50 -0.46
N LYS A 199 -19.55 21.42 -1.78
CA LYS A 199 -19.87 20.19 -2.48
C LYS A 199 -18.72 19.18 -2.42
N ALA A 200 -17.47 19.64 -2.60
CA ALA A 200 -16.29 18.80 -2.49
C ALA A 200 -16.10 18.25 -1.07
N MET A 201 -16.23 19.12 -0.06
CA MET A 201 -16.19 18.72 1.35
C MET A 201 -17.29 17.71 1.70
N ALA A 202 -18.53 17.98 1.30
CA ALA A 202 -19.65 17.10 1.61
C ALA A 202 -19.54 15.74 0.89
N THR A 203 -18.97 15.70 -0.32
CA THR A 203 -18.65 14.48 -1.06
C THR A 203 -17.62 13.62 -0.31
N GLU A 204 -16.50 14.24 0.10
CA GLU A 204 -15.45 13.57 0.89
C GLU A 204 -16.03 12.99 2.18
N THR A 205 -16.77 13.81 2.94
CA THR A 205 -17.36 13.40 4.21
C THR A 205 -18.34 12.23 4.04
N LEU A 206 -19.19 12.27 3.02
CA LEU A 206 -20.12 11.18 2.71
C LEU A 206 -19.39 9.87 2.43
N LEU A 207 -18.34 9.92 1.60
CA LEU A 207 -17.56 8.73 1.25
C LEU A 207 -16.79 8.21 2.45
N SER A 208 -16.11 9.09 3.19
CA SER A 208 -15.34 8.75 4.39
C SER A 208 -16.18 8.07 5.47
N HIS A 209 -17.45 8.49 5.67
CA HIS A 209 -18.37 7.81 6.58
C HIS A 209 -18.85 6.46 6.03
N SER A 210 -19.00 6.31 4.71
CA SER A 210 -19.46 5.06 4.11
C SER A 210 -18.44 3.92 4.22
N LEU A 211 -17.15 4.23 4.39
CA LEU A 211 -16.06 3.24 4.45
C LEU A 211 -16.23 2.22 5.57
N GLU A 212 -16.81 2.63 6.70
CA GLU A 212 -17.01 1.75 7.86
C GLU A 212 -17.98 0.61 7.56
N ASN A 213 -18.88 0.81 6.59
CA ASN A 213 -19.90 -0.17 6.20
C ASN A 213 -19.42 -1.14 5.10
N LEU A 214 -18.22 -0.94 4.54
CA LEU A 214 -17.70 -1.77 3.46
C LEU A 214 -17.09 -3.08 3.98
N THR A 215 -17.25 -4.15 3.21
CA THR A 215 -16.58 -5.43 3.44
C THR A 215 -15.08 -5.34 3.14
N ASP A 216 -14.29 -6.30 3.62
CA ASP A 216 -12.84 -6.35 3.35
C ASP A 216 -12.55 -6.40 1.84
N LYS A 217 -13.37 -7.14 1.10
CA LYS A 217 -13.24 -7.22 -0.36
C LYS A 217 -13.47 -5.86 -1.00
N GLU A 218 -14.53 -5.16 -0.61
CA GLU A 218 -14.84 -3.83 -1.13
C GLU A 218 -13.78 -2.79 -0.78
N LEU A 219 -13.18 -2.87 0.41
CA LEU A 219 -12.06 -1.98 0.81
C LEU A 219 -10.79 -2.23 0.00
N LYS A 220 -10.51 -3.48 -0.36
CA LYS A 220 -9.39 -3.84 -1.23
C LYS A 220 -9.59 -3.32 -2.65
N GLU A 221 -10.81 -3.44 -3.17
CA GLU A 221 -11.20 -3.02 -4.52
C GLU A 221 -11.63 -1.53 -4.58
N TYR A 222 -11.48 -0.77 -3.49
CA TYR A 222 -11.95 0.61 -3.41
C TYR A 222 -11.10 1.55 -4.28
N ASP A 223 -11.73 2.12 -5.31
CA ASP A 223 -11.17 3.20 -6.13
C ASP A 223 -11.69 4.55 -5.63
N ALA A 224 -10.85 5.29 -4.90
CA ALA A 224 -11.24 6.59 -4.35
C ALA A 224 -11.61 7.61 -5.42
N LYS A 225 -10.94 7.61 -6.57
CA LYS A 225 -11.14 8.59 -7.63
C LYS A 225 -12.47 8.36 -8.35
N ASP A 226 -12.74 7.13 -8.77
CA ASP A 226 -14.00 6.77 -9.42
C ASP A 226 -15.21 7.01 -8.51
N ARG A 227 -15.09 6.61 -7.23
CA ARG A 227 -16.16 6.82 -6.23
C ARG A 227 -16.40 8.31 -5.97
N TYR A 228 -15.34 9.10 -5.84
CA TYR A 228 -15.43 10.54 -5.64
C TYR A 228 -16.12 11.23 -6.82
N GLU A 229 -15.68 10.95 -8.05
CA GLU A 229 -16.26 11.56 -9.25
C GLU A 229 -17.76 11.24 -9.39
N LYS A 230 -18.16 9.99 -9.13
CA LYS A 230 -19.57 9.57 -9.16
C LYS A 230 -20.40 10.24 -8.08
N ALA A 231 -19.90 10.30 -6.85
CA ALA A 231 -20.60 10.94 -5.74
C ALA A 231 -20.74 12.45 -5.98
N TYR A 232 -19.68 13.11 -6.43
CA TYR A 232 -19.67 14.53 -6.74
C TYR A 232 -20.66 14.90 -7.86
N LYS A 233 -20.82 14.06 -8.90
CA LYS A 233 -21.80 14.33 -9.97
C LYS A 233 -23.26 14.25 -9.52
N ASN A 234 -23.56 13.44 -8.51
CA ASN A 234 -24.92 13.17 -8.04
C ASN A 234 -25.38 14.07 -6.89
N MET A 235 -24.53 14.99 -6.45
CA MET A 235 -24.77 15.92 -5.35
C MET A 235 -25.18 17.31 -5.86
#